data_AF-A0A6I0EP54-F1
#
_entry.id   AF-A0A6I0EP54-F1
#
_cell.length_a   1.000
_cell.length_b   1.000
_cell.length_c   1.000
_cell.angle_alpha   90.00
_cell.angle_beta   90.00
_cell.angle_gamma   90.00
#
_symmetry.space_group_name_H-M   'P 1'
#
loop_
_entity.id
_entity.type
_entity.pdbx_description
1 polymer ?
#
loop_
_entity_poly.entity_id
_entity_poly.type
_entity_poly.pdbx_seq_one_letter_code
_entity_poly.pdbx_strand_id
1 'polypeptide(L)'
;MNKLRIGLNKHIPLPARRRFLYFNDTIPSIPGARVFDITKHSFNPLHNIDYKRARDLADALYAISPQGENTLTVRNGRRALLHAFTTTRRFDKIQSTEEVRGMIDDILASPVLKRVLCNPTNFSFSHNSVILAKIDRAELGDFDALVLGILLINQFKGQLVIPDFGFYGRDAHITLIRENRLIAGINFLGELPLRLRQAALLIKDKQASHALIDDAEILAKYAGYAPHTNQYIAEVERAIS
;
A
#
# COMPACT_ATOMS: atom_id res chain seq x y z
N MET A 1 9.06 7.59 11.06
CA MET A 1 7.93 8.02 11.92
C MET A 1 6.71 8.03 11.04
N ASN A 2 5.60 7.46 11.52
CA ASN A 2 4.38 7.43 10.74
C ASN A 2 3.75 8.81 10.61
N LYS A 3 3.14 9.07 9.47
CA LYS A 3 2.31 10.25 9.23
C LYS A 3 1.06 9.86 8.47
N LEU A 4 -0.07 10.44 8.85
CA LEU A 4 -1.33 10.31 8.15
C LEU A 4 -1.81 11.68 7.70
N ARG A 5 -2.23 11.79 6.45
CA ARG A 5 -2.81 12.98 5.84
C ARG A 5 -4.17 12.63 5.27
N ILE A 6 -5.20 13.37 5.65
CA ILE A 6 -6.61 13.04 5.37
C ILE A 6 -7.26 14.21 4.63
N GLY A 7 -8.03 13.89 3.60
CA GLY A 7 -8.84 14.86 2.85
C GLY A 7 -8.38 15.09 1.42
N LEU A 8 -9.16 15.90 0.69
CA LEU A 8 -9.01 16.06 -0.76
C LEU A 8 -7.76 16.87 -1.13
N ASN A 9 -7.39 17.86 -0.32
CA ASN A 9 -6.24 18.74 -0.56
C ASN A 9 -5.05 18.40 0.37
N LYS A 10 -4.70 17.12 0.41
CA LYS A 10 -3.65 16.60 1.30
C LYS A 10 -2.24 16.88 0.80
N HIS A 11 -1.47 17.66 1.56
CA HIS A 11 -0.02 17.79 1.33
C HIS A 11 0.73 16.61 1.96
N ILE A 12 1.40 15.80 1.13
CA ILE A 12 2.18 14.64 1.58
C ILE A 12 3.64 15.03 1.80
N PRO A 13 4.12 15.09 3.06
CA PRO A 13 5.49 15.48 3.33
C PRO A 13 6.47 14.38 2.89
N LEU A 14 7.53 14.78 2.20
CA LEU A 14 8.65 13.89 1.92
C LEU A 14 9.52 13.72 3.18
N PRO A 15 10.05 12.51 3.45
CA PRO A 15 10.98 12.30 4.55
C PRO A 15 12.25 13.13 4.39
N ALA A 16 12.75 13.71 5.49
CA ALA A 16 14.04 14.40 5.50
C ALA A 16 15.21 13.46 5.15
N ARG A 17 15.09 12.17 5.50
CA ARG A 17 16.07 11.14 5.13
C ARG A 17 15.82 10.68 3.70
N ARG A 18 16.84 10.71 2.85
CA ARG A 18 16.83 10.23 1.45
C ARG A 18 16.79 8.70 1.31
N ARG A 19 15.87 8.04 2.03
CA ARG A 19 15.72 6.57 2.09
C ARG A 19 14.25 6.19 2.12
N PHE A 20 13.57 6.38 0.99
CA PHE A 20 12.15 6.11 0.87
C PHE A 20 11.76 5.66 -0.53
N LEU A 21 10.65 4.96 -0.60
CA LEU A 21 9.92 4.70 -1.83
C LEU A 21 8.68 5.59 -1.84
N TYR A 22 8.54 6.38 -2.90
CA TYR A 22 7.34 7.15 -3.21
C TYR A 22 6.69 6.56 -4.46
N PHE A 23 5.39 6.35 -4.45
CA PHE A 23 4.67 6.01 -5.66
C PHE A 23 3.28 6.63 -5.69
N ASN A 24 2.92 7.15 -6.86
CA ASN A 24 1.65 7.79 -7.16
C ASN A 24 1.51 7.95 -8.69
N ASP A 25 0.38 8.48 -9.15
CA ASP A 25 0.15 8.81 -10.56
C ASP A 25 1.21 9.80 -11.09
N THR A 26 1.53 10.80 -10.27
CA THR A 26 2.59 11.79 -10.54
C THR A 26 3.72 11.65 -9.54
N ILE A 27 4.97 11.71 -10.00
CA ILE A 27 6.15 11.65 -9.13
C ILE A 27 6.80 13.04 -8.95
N PRO A 28 7.30 13.37 -7.75
CA PRO A 28 8.03 14.62 -7.53
C PRO A 28 9.40 14.59 -8.21
N SER A 29 9.92 15.75 -8.60
CA SER A 29 11.30 15.87 -9.07
C SER A 29 12.25 15.90 -7.88
N ILE A 30 13.07 14.85 -7.73
CA ILE A 30 14.07 14.74 -6.65
C ILE A 30 15.43 14.41 -7.26
N PRO A 31 16.44 15.30 -7.14
CA PRO A 31 17.77 15.05 -7.67
C PRO A 31 18.40 13.78 -7.12
N GLY A 32 18.89 12.92 -8.03
CA GLY A 32 19.54 11.65 -7.70
C GLY A 32 18.59 10.53 -7.28
N ALA A 33 17.28 10.72 -7.37
CA ALA A 33 16.31 9.64 -7.16
C ALA A 33 16.33 8.64 -8.32
N ARG A 34 16.15 7.36 -7.98
CA ARG A 34 16.00 6.29 -8.97
C ARG A 34 14.53 6.16 -9.34
N VAL A 35 14.24 6.17 -10.64
CA VAL A 35 12.85 6.05 -11.12
C VAL A 35 12.57 4.61 -11.53
N PHE A 36 11.56 4.00 -10.93
CA PHE A 36 10.97 2.75 -11.39
C PHE A 36 9.90 3.05 -12.44
N ASP A 37 10.27 2.89 -13.71
CA ASP A 37 9.39 2.97 -14.87
C ASP A 37 8.87 1.58 -15.22
N ILE A 38 7.56 1.36 -15.03
CA ILE A 38 6.88 0.10 -15.32
C ILE A 38 7.10 -0.38 -16.76
N THR A 39 7.36 0.53 -17.71
CA THR A 39 7.54 0.22 -19.14
C THR A 39 8.91 -0.35 -19.46
N LYS A 40 9.90 -0.10 -18.60
CA LYS A 40 11.31 -0.46 -18.81
C LYS A 40 11.83 -1.42 -17.78
N HIS A 41 11.25 -1.39 -16.58
CA HIS A 41 11.78 -2.10 -15.42
C HIS A 41 10.95 -3.32 -15.06
N SER A 42 11.67 -4.33 -14.59
CA SER A 42 11.15 -5.58 -14.07
C SER A 42 11.87 -5.94 -12.78
N PHE A 43 11.12 -6.53 -11.87
CA PHE A 43 11.64 -7.03 -10.61
C PHE A 43 10.92 -8.31 -10.22
N ASN A 44 11.65 -9.16 -9.50
CA ASN A 44 11.09 -10.39 -8.98
C ASN A 44 10.67 -10.21 -7.50
N PRO A 45 9.37 -10.11 -7.19
CA PRO A 45 8.89 -9.98 -5.80
C PRO A 45 9.17 -11.21 -4.92
N LEU A 46 9.41 -12.39 -5.51
CA LEU A 46 9.71 -13.62 -4.76
C LEU A 46 11.23 -13.81 -4.52
N HIS A 47 12.05 -12.93 -5.07
CA HIS A 47 13.50 -13.01 -4.88
C HIS A 47 13.86 -12.74 -3.42
N ASN A 48 14.44 -13.76 -2.75
CA ASN A 48 14.82 -13.71 -1.34
C ASN A 48 13.69 -13.24 -0.40
N ILE A 49 12.46 -13.62 -0.71
CA ILE A 49 11.32 -13.38 0.17
C ILE A 49 11.46 -14.28 1.42
N ASP A 50 11.31 -13.69 2.60
CA ASP A 50 11.26 -14.43 3.85
C ASP A 50 9.80 -14.83 4.18
N TYR A 51 9.62 -15.75 5.13
CA TYR A 51 8.30 -16.25 5.49
C TYR A 51 7.33 -15.14 5.93
N LYS A 52 7.81 -14.14 6.68
CA LYS A 52 6.98 -13.01 7.16
C LYS A 52 6.46 -12.20 5.97
N ARG A 53 7.35 -11.82 5.06
CA ARG A 53 7.00 -11.05 3.86
C ARG A 53 6.14 -11.84 2.89
N ALA A 54 6.38 -13.14 2.74
CA ALA A 54 5.54 -14.04 1.94
C ALA A 54 4.12 -14.12 2.51
N ARG A 55 3.98 -14.17 3.83
CA ARG A 55 2.68 -14.16 4.51
C ARG A 55 1.96 -12.84 4.32
N ASP A 56 2.63 -11.71 4.57
CA ASP A 56 2.05 -10.38 4.38
C ASP A 56 1.63 -10.16 2.92
N LEU A 57 2.43 -10.67 1.96
CA LEU A 57 2.11 -10.59 0.53
C LEU A 57 0.90 -11.46 0.16
N ALA A 58 0.85 -12.70 0.64
CA ALA A 58 -0.29 -13.59 0.40
C ALA A 58 -1.59 -13.02 1.00
N ASP A 59 -1.51 -12.47 2.21
CA ASP A 59 -2.63 -11.78 2.87
C ASP A 59 -3.10 -10.55 2.07
N ALA A 60 -2.18 -9.75 1.55
CA ALA A 60 -2.51 -8.55 0.78
C ALA A 60 -3.09 -8.88 -0.62
N LEU A 61 -2.52 -9.85 -1.32
CA LEU A 61 -2.99 -10.24 -2.66
C LEU A 61 -4.36 -10.91 -2.62
N TYR A 62 -4.63 -11.77 -1.63
CA TYR A 62 -5.97 -12.36 -1.47
C TYR A 62 -7.05 -11.32 -1.19
N ALA A 63 -6.69 -10.20 -0.56
CA ALA A 63 -7.61 -9.09 -0.31
C ALA A 63 -7.91 -8.24 -1.56
N ILE A 64 -7.36 -8.58 -2.74
CA ILE A 64 -7.71 -7.96 -4.02
C ILE A 64 -9.02 -8.54 -4.57
N SER A 65 -9.32 -9.80 -4.27
CA SER A 65 -10.56 -10.48 -4.68
C SER A 65 -11.36 -10.90 -3.44
N PRO A 66 -12.27 -10.06 -2.93
CA PRO A 66 -12.95 -10.29 -1.65
C PRO A 66 -14.01 -11.40 -1.68
N GLN A 67 -14.03 -12.25 -2.71
CA GLN A 67 -15.03 -13.32 -2.82
C GLN A 67 -14.86 -14.33 -1.66
N GLY A 68 -15.85 -14.36 -0.76
CA GLY A 68 -15.94 -15.36 0.30
C GLY A 68 -14.94 -15.19 1.44
N GLU A 69 -14.68 -13.96 1.90
CA GLU A 69 -13.69 -13.54 2.93
C GLU A 69 -13.61 -14.39 4.23
N ASN A 70 -14.54 -15.30 4.49
CA ASN A 70 -14.54 -16.20 5.64
C ASN A 70 -14.83 -17.68 5.31
N THR A 71 -14.65 -18.09 4.05
CA THR A 71 -14.83 -19.50 3.64
C THR A 71 -13.57 -20.33 3.90
N LEU A 72 -13.75 -21.64 4.14
CA LEU A 72 -12.63 -22.59 4.23
C LEU A 72 -11.76 -22.56 2.97
N THR A 73 -12.38 -22.30 1.82
CA THR A 73 -11.72 -22.12 0.52
C THR A 73 -10.70 -20.99 0.58
N VAL A 74 -11.09 -19.78 1.00
CA VAL A 74 -10.16 -18.63 1.12
C VAL A 74 -9.02 -18.87 2.11
N ARG A 75 -9.29 -19.54 3.24
CA ARG A 75 -8.24 -19.89 4.21
C ARG A 75 -7.23 -20.89 3.65
N ASN A 76 -7.70 -21.87 2.90
CA ASN A 76 -6.86 -22.88 2.27
C ASN A 76 -6.07 -22.29 1.09
N GLY A 77 -6.70 -21.46 0.26
CA GLY A 77 -6.08 -20.72 -0.83
C GLY A 77 -4.94 -19.83 -0.34
N ARG A 78 -5.17 -19.02 0.69
CA ARG A 78 -4.14 -18.17 1.32
C ARG A 78 -2.93 -18.97 1.82
N ARG A 79 -3.17 -20.12 2.47
CA ARG A 79 -2.10 -21.01 2.92
C ARG A 79 -1.34 -21.63 1.74
N ALA A 80 -2.05 -22.03 0.69
CA ALA A 80 -1.45 -22.57 -0.52
C ALA A 80 -0.62 -21.52 -1.27
N LEU A 81 -1.06 -20.26 -1.30
CA LEU A 81 -0.29 -19.16 -1.90
C LEU A 81 0.95 -18.81 -1.08
N LEU A 82 0.84 -18.75 0.25
CA LEU A 82 2.00 -18.61 1.14
C LEU A 82 3.02 -19.72 0.86
N HIS A 83 2.58 -20.98 0.83
CA HIS A 83 3.46 -22.10 0.51
C HIS A 83 4.13 -21.91 -0.86
N ALA A 84 3.35 -21.56 -1.89
CA ALA A 84 3.87 -21.29 -3.24
C ALA A 84 4.94 -20.18 -3.27
N PHE A 85 4.75 -19.08 -2.53
CA PHE A 85 5.73 -17.99 -2.45
C PHE A 85 7.03 -18.39 -1.75
N THR A 86 6.97 -19.34 -0.83
CA THR A 86 8.17 -19.84 -0.14
C THR A 86 8.93 -20.91 -0.92
N THR A 87 8.25 -21.65 -1.80
CA THR A 87 8.85 -22.74 -2.59
C THR A 87 9.27 -22.31 -3.99
N THR A 88 8.60 -21.33 -4.57
CA THR A 88 8.82 -20.88 -5.94
C THR A 88 9.57 -19.56 -5.97
N ARG A 89 10.47 -19.40 -6.95
CA ARG A 89 11.26 -18.17 -7.11
C ARG A 89 10.67 -17.17 -8.10
N ARG A 90 9.63 -17.51 -8.87
CA ARG A 90 9.03 -16.64 -9.90
C ARG A 90 7.52 -16.89 -9.98
N PHE A 91 6.75 -15.85 -10.30
CA PHE A 91 5.28 -15.92 -10.39
C PHE A 91 4.81 -16.92 -11.46
N ASP A 92 5.40 -16.88 -12.66
CA ASP A 92 5.06 -17.76 -13.80
C ASP A 92 5.45 -19.23 -13.60
N LYS A 93 6.08 -19.56 -12.48
CA LYS A 93 6.50 -20.92 -12.15
C LYS A 93 5.77 -21.49 -10.92
N ILE A 94 4.80 -20.74 -10.38
CA ILE A 94 4.04 -21.20 -9.22
C ILE A 94 3.22 -22.43 -9.60
N GLN A 95 3.54 -23.55 -8.98
CA GLN A 95 2.79 -24.79 -9.05
C GLN A 95 2.07 -24.97 -7.72
N SER A 96 0.74 -24.87 -7.71
CA SER A 96 -0.08 -24.92 -6.50
C SER A 96 -1.46 -25.51 -6.78
N THR A 97 -2.43 -25.30 -5.88
CA THR A 97 -3.85 -25.64 -6.10
C THR A 97 -4.40 -24.91 -7.33
N GLU A 98 -5.51 -25.41 -7.88
CA GLU A 98 -6.19 -24.79 -9.02
C GLU A 98 -6.60 -23.34 -8.73
N GLU A 99 -7.10 -23.07 -7.53
CA GLU A 99 -7.45 -21.71 -7.08
C GLU A 99 -6.25 -20.75 -7.12
N VAL A 100 -5.11 -21.16 -6.57
CA VAL A 100 -3.89 -20.33 -6.57
C VAL A 100 -3.37 -20.14 -7.98
N ARG A 101 -3.42 -21.18 -8.82
CA ARG A 101 -3.06 -21.07 -10.22
C ARG A 101 -3.96 -20.08 -10.97
N GLY A 102 -5.29 -20.19 -10.82
CA GLY A 102 -6.24 -19.26 -11.39
C GLY A 102 -5.96 -17.81 -10.99
N MET A 103 -5.71 -17.55 -9.70
CA MET A 103 -5.36 -16.21 -9.22
C MET A 103 -4.05 -15.67 -9.83
N ILE A 104 -3.03 -16.51 -9.95
CA ILE A 104 -1.76 -16.12 -10.57
C ILE A 104 -1.96 -15.91 -12.08
N ASP A 105 -2.74 -16.74 -12.74
CA ASP A 105 -3.07 -16.61 -14.15
C ASP A 105 -3.88 -15.33 -14.42
N ASP A 106 -4.82 -14.95 -13.55
CA ASP A 106 -5.55 -13.69 -13.62
C ASP A 106 -4.61 -12.47 -13.49
N ILE A 107 -3.66 -12.52 -12.55
CA ILE A 107 -2.62 -11.50 -12.41
C ILE A 107 -1.75 -11.42 -13.66
N LEU A 108 -1.33 -12.58 -14.20
CA LEU A 108 -0.44 -12.67 -15.35
C LEU A 108 -1.16 -12.53 -16.70
N ALA A 109 -2.49 -12.45 -16.70
CA ALA A 109 -3.29 -12.11 -17.87
C ALA A 109 -3.02 -10.66 -18.31
N SER A 110 -2.70 -9.77 -17.36
CA SER A 110 -2.19 -8.44 -17.70
C SER A 110 -0.80 -8.55 -18.33
N PRO A 111 -0.60 -8.04 -19.57
CA PRO A 111 0.71 -8.02 -20.20
C PRO A 111 1.69 -7.11 -19.46
N VAL A 112 1.20 -6.07 -18.77
CA VAL A 112 2.03 -5.17 -17.97
C VAL A 112 2.58 -5.89 -16.76
N LEU A 113 1.70 -6.53 -15.96
CA LEU A 113 2.10 -7.28 -14.77
C LEU A 113 3.00 -8.45 -15.14
N LYS A 114 2.66 -9.22 -16.18
CA LYS A 114 3.50 -10.32 -16.68
C LYS A 114 4.90 -9.85 -17.05
N ARG A 115 5.03 -8.74 -17.77
CA ARG A 115 6.34 -8.17 -18.10
C ARG A 115 7.11 -7.77 -16.85
N VAL A 116 6.49 -6.98 -15.97
CA VAL A 116 7.15 -6.42 -14.78
C VAL A 116 7.62 -7.53 -13.83
N LEU A 117 6.82 -8.59 -13.66
CA LEU A 117 7.04 -9.64 -12.65
C LEU A 117 7.83 -10.86 -13.16
N CYS A 118 7.80 -11.13 -14.48
CA CYS A 118 8.39 -12.36 -15.04
C CYS A 118 9.62 -12.12 -15.92
N ASN A 119 9.89 -10.89 -16.37
CA ASN A 119 11.14 -10.60 -17.08
C ASN A 119 12.35 -10.68 -16.14
N PRO A 120 13.56 -10.88 -16.68
CA PRO A 120 14.80 -10.79 -15.90
C PRO A 120 14.81 -9.50 -15.08
N THR A 121 15.14 -9.61 -13.79
CA THR A 121 15.18 -8.45 -12.90
C THR A 121 16.26 -7.47 -13.37
N ASN A 122 15.85 -6.26 -13.73
CA ASN A 122 16.77 -5.18 -14.12
C ASN A 122 16.66 -3.97 -13.18
N PHE A 123 15.78 -4.02 -12.18
CA PHE A 123 15.62 -2.98 -11.17
C PHE A 123 15.64 -3.57 -9.75
N SER A 124 16.44 -2.95 -8.88
CA SER A 124 16.62 -3.38 -7.48
C SER A 124 16.13 -2.32 -6.50
N PHE A 125 15.33 -2.74 -5.52
CA PHE A 125 14.77 -1.87 -4.49
C PHE A 125 15.74 -1.77 -3.29
N SER A 126 16.73 -0.87 -3.38
CA SER A 126 17.65 -0.61 -2.27
C SER A 126 17.02 0.31 -1.23
N HIS A 127 16.92 -0.17 0.01
CA HIS A 127 16.37 0.58 1.15
C HIS A 127 17.19 1.84 1.53
N ASN A 128 18.41 1.97 0.99
CA ASN A 128 19.27 3.13 1.20
C ASN A 128 19.16 4.18 0.09
N SER A 129 18.24 4.01 -0.86
CA SER A 129 18.01 4.94 -1.97
C SER A 129 16.65 5.63 -1.89
N VAL A 130 16.53 6.75 -2.61
CA VAL A 130 15.22 7.34 -2.95
C VAL A 130 14.74 6.67 -4.22
N ILE A 131 13.58 6.02 -4.16
CA ILE A 131 12.94 5.38 -5.30
C ILE A 131 11.61 6.08 -5.55
N LEU A 132 11.38 6.44 -6.81
CA LEU A 132 10.13 7.02 -7.27
C LEU A 132 9.51 6.03 -8.27
N ALA A 133 8.29 5.58 -8.06
CA ALA A 133 7.56 4.77 -9.04
C ALA A 133 6.35 5.56 -9.55
N LYS A 134 6.29 5.76 -10.88
CA LYS A 134 5.09 6.31 -11.53
C LYS A 134 4.11 5.14 -11.72
N ILE A 135 3.03 5.13 -10.96
CA ILE A 135 1.94 4.15 -11.08
C ILE A 135 0.72 4.96 -11.47
N ASP A 136 0.59 5.23 -12.76
CA ASP A 136 -0.49 6.03 -13.32
C ASP A 136 -1.74 5.15 -13.47
N ARG A 137 -2.70 5.33 -12.57
CA ARG A 137 -3.93 4.53 -12.53
C ARG A 137 -4.79 4.71 -13.78
N ALA A 138 -4.75 5.89 -14.40
CA ALA A 138 -5.51 6.14 -15.62
C ALA A 138 -4.92 5.38 -16.82
N GLU A 139 -3.60 5.25 -16.88
CA GLU A 139 -2.90 4.49 -17.93
C GLU A 139 -2.92 2.97 -17.69
N LEU A 140 -2.77 2.54 -16.43
CA LEU A 140 -2.68 1.13 -16.05
C LEU A 140 -4.02 0.43 -15.89
N GLY A 141 -5.05 1.18 -15.49
CA GLY A 141 -6.25 0.61 -14.90
C GLY A 141 -6.07 0.23 -13.42
N ASP A 142 -7.18 0.19 -12.69
CA ASP A 142 -7.17 0.02 -11.25
C ASP A 142 -6.58 -1.33 -10.80
N PHE A 143 -6.87 -2.42 -11.51
CA PHE A 143 -6.38 -3.74 -11.13
C PHE A 143 -4.84 -3.82 -11.16
N ASP A 144 -4.22 -3.41 -12.27
CA ASP A 144 -2.77 -3.44 -12.45
C ASP A 144 -2.06 -2.51 -11.47
N ALA A 145 -2.59 -1.28 -11.30
CA ALA A 145 -2.08 -0.33 -10.33
C ALA A 145 -2.11 -0.90 -8.92
N LEU A 146 -3.24 -1.49 -8.51
CA LEU A 146 -3.41 -2.06 -7.18
C LEU A 146 -2.42 -3.21 -6.90
N VAL A 147 -2.30 -4.16 -7.84
CA VAL A 147 -1.36 -5.28 -7.71
C VAL A 147 0.08 -4.76 -7.60
N LEU A 148 0.49 -3.82 -8.47
CA LEU A 148 1.82 -3.22 -8.42
C LEU A 148 2.06 -2.48 -7.10
N GLY A 149 1.12 -1.67 -6.63
CA GLY A 149 1.24 -0.96 -5.37
C GLY A 149 1.43 -1.89 -4.18
N ILE A 150 0.67 -2.99 -4.10
CA ILE A 150 0.83 -4.02 -3.05
C ILE A 150 2.23 -4.66 -3.12
N LEU A 151 2.69 -5.01 -4.31
CA LEU A 151 4.01 -5.61 -4.50
C LEU A 151 5.14 -4.64 -4.13
N LEU A 152 5.00 -3.35 -4.49
CA LEU A 152 5.95 -2.29 -4.15
C LEU A 152 6.03 -2.06 -2.64
N ILE A 153 4.88 -2.01 -1.95
CA ILE A 153 4.79 -1.93 -0.49
C ILE A 153 5.54 -3.08 0.17
N ASN A 154 5.32 -4.31 -0.32
CA ASN A 154 5.98 -5.50 0.24
C ASN A 154 7.48 -5.54 -0.10
N GLN A 155 7.89 -4.99 -1.25
CA GLN A 155 9.26 -5.11 -1.75
C GLN A 155 10.25 -4.16 -1.08
N PHE A 156 9.82 -2.95 -0.76
CA PHE A 156 10.71 -1.96 -0.18
C PHE A 156 10.76 -2.08 1.34
N LYS A 157 11.98 -2.12 1.94
CA LYS A 157 12.20 -2.23 3.39
C LYS A 157 12.33 -0.89 4.12
N GLY A 158 12.49 0.22 3.39
CA GLY A 158 12.64 1.56 3.98
C GLY A 158 11.29 2.23 4.29
N GLN A 159 11.31 3.55 4.38
CA GLN A 159 10.10 4.35 4.56
C GLN A 159 9.26 4.39 3.28
N LEU A 160 7.94 4.27 3.40
CA LEU A 160 6.99 4.32 2.31
C LEU A 160 6.23 5.64 2.35
N VAL A 161 6.11 6.30 1.21
CA VAL A 161 5.34 7.52 1.01
C VAL A 161 4.29 7.25 -0.05
N ILE A 162 3.03 7.16 0.36
CA ILE A 162 1.93 6.70 -0.48
C ILE A 162 0.81 7.73 -0.38
N PRO A 163 0.74 8.69 -1.32
CA PRO A 163 -0.28 9.73 -1.30
C PRO A 163 -1.72 9.22 -1.41
N ASP A 164 -1.94 8.12 -2.10
CA ASP A 164 -3.27 7.51 -2.30
C ASP A 164 -3.36 6.15 -1.59
N PHE A 165 -2.96 6.12 -0.31
CA PHE A 165 -2.86 4.88 0.46
C PHE A 165 -4.20 4.17 0.65
N GLY A 166 -5.33 4.86 0.54
CA GLY A 166 -6.65 4.23 0.60
C GLY A 166 -6.87 3.15 -0.42
N PHE A 167 -6.43 3.43 -1.65
CA PHE A 167 -6.56 2.49 -2.75
C PHE A 167 -5.72 1.22 -2.54
N TYR A 168 -4.49 1.38 -2.06
CA TYR A 168 -3.52 0.28 -1.88
C TYR A 168 -3.55 -0.40 -0.51
N GLY A 169 -4.13 0.25 0.50
CA GLY A 169 -4.09 -0.16 1.90
C GLY A 169 -4.88 -1.45 2.15
N ARG A 170 -4.26 -2.45 2.79
CA ARG A 170 -4.89 -3.72 3.21
C ARG A 170 -4.51 -4.01 4.66
N ASP A 171 -5.28 -4.84 5.35
CA ASP A 171 -5.02 -5.17 6.77
C ASP A 171 -3.61 -5.74 7.01
N ALA A 172 -3.02 -6.41 6.01
CA ALA A 172 -1.63 -6.86 6.05
C ALA A 172 -0.62 -5.71 6.27
N HIS A 173 -0.95 -4.48 5.83
CA HIS A 173 -0.10 -3.30 5.92
C HIS A 173 -0.11 -2.63 7.30
N ILE A 174 -0.85 -3.15 8.30
CA ILE A 174 -0.76 -2.69 9.70
C ILE A 174 0.68 -2.79 10.23
N THR A 175 1.47 -3.75 9.71
CA THR A 175 2.89 -3.91 10.05
C THR A 175 3.71 -2.65 9.75
N LEU A 176 3.40 -1.91 8.69
CA LEU A 176 4.08 -0.66 8.33
C LEU A 176 3.94 0.42 9.42
N ILE A 177 2.76 0.49 10.02
CA ILE A 177 2.46 1.42 11.13
C ILE A 177 3.26 0.99 12.36
N ARG A 178 3.26 -0.29 12.70
CA ARG A 178 4.04 -0.81 13.85
C ARG A 178 5.54 -0.56 13.69
N GLU A 179 6.05 -0.65 12.47
CA GLU A 179 7.46 -0.44 12.13
C GLU A 179 7.84 1.03 11.94
N ASN A 180 6.91 1.98 12.08
CA ASN A 180 7.13 3.43 11.91
C ASN A 180 7.58 3.85 10.49
N ARG A 181 7.11 3.12 9.48
CA ARG A 181 7.56 3.23 8.08
C ARG A 181 6.57 3.92 7.15
N LEU A 182 5.38 4.31 7.60
CA LEU A 182 4.31 4.76 6.71
C LEU A 182 4.09 6.28 6.73
N ILE A 183 4.22 6.95 5.59
CA ILE A 183 3.63 8.26 5.33
C ILE A 183 2.50 8.04 4.34
N ALA A 184 1.26 8.13 4.81
CA ALA A 184 0.06 7.83 4.04
C ALA A 184 -0.79 9.08 3.82
N GLY A 185 -1.29 9.22 2.60
CA GLY A 185 -2.42 10.08 2.29
C GLY A 185 -3.68 9.24 2.07
N ILE A 186 -4.82 9.72 2.55
CA ILE A 186 -6.14 9.11 2.34
C ILE A 186 -7.17 10.20 2.04
N ASN A 187 -8.19 9.93 1.24
CA ASN A 187 -9.24 10.92 0.96
C ASN A 187 -10.24 10.99 2.12
N PHE A 188 -10.69 9.84 2.59
CA PHE A 188 -11.58 9.71 3.74
C PHE A 188 -11.29 8.43 4.51
N LEU A 189 -11.62 8.34 5.80
CA LEU A 189 -11.27 7.14 6.60
C LEU A 189 -11.97 5.88 6.09
N GLY A 190 -13.15 6.06 5.49
CA GLY A 190 -13.99 5.03 4.89
C GLY A 190 -13.30 4.11 3.88
N GLU A 191 -12.27 4.59 3.18
CA GLU A 191 -11.56 3.82 2.15
C GLU A 191 -10.62 2.75 2.72
N LEU A 192 -10.23 2.88 4.00
CA LEU A 192 -9.39 1.89 4.66
C LEU A 192 -10.25 0.75 5.24
N PRO A 193 -9.80 -0.52 5.14
CA PRO A 193 -10.36 -1.64 5.88
C PRO A 193 -10.40 -1.36 7.39
N LEU A 194 -11.39 -1.91 8.09
CA LEU A 194 -11.70 -1.55 9.48
C LEU A 194 -10.49 -1.64 10.42
N ARG A 195 -9.71 -2.73 10.35
CA ARG A 195 -8.56 -2.92 11.26
C ARG A 195 -7.42 -1.96 10.91
N LEU A 196 -7.14 -1.76 9.62
CA LEU A 196 -6.17 -0.78 9.17
C LEU A 196 -6.57 0.65 9.55
N ARG A 197 -7.85 1.01 9.42
CA ARG A 197 -8.40 2.31 9.84
C ARG A 197 -8.17 2.58 11.32
N GLN A 198 -8.50 1.61 12.18
CA GLN A 198 -8.26 1.70 13.61
C GLN A 198 -6.77 1.90 13.93
N ALA A 199 -5.88 1.15 13.27
CA ALA A 199 -4.44 1.32 13.44
C ALA A 199 -3.94 2.68 12.94
N ALA A 200 -4.49 3.19 11.84
CA ALA A 200 -4.14 4.49 11.27
C ALA A 200 -4.56 5.65 12.19
N LEU A 201 -5.73 5.57 12.82
CA LEU A 201 -6.21 6.56 13.80
C LEU A 201 -5.31 6.68 15.04
N LEU A 202 -4.52 5.66 15.35
CA LEU A 202 -3.54 5.68 16.45
C LEU A 202 -2.19 6.34 16.08
N ILE A 203 -1.97 6.69 14.80
CA ILE A 203 -0.77 7.45 14.40
C ILE A 203 -0.78 8.80 15.12
N LYS A 204 0.37 9.26 15.64
CA LYS A 204 0.43 10.55 16.37
C LYS A 204 0.40 11.76 15.44
N ASP A 205 1.21 11.75 14.37
CA ASP A 205 1.26 12.84 13.37
C ASP A 205 0.14 12.62 12.35
N LYS A 206 -1.05 13.19 12.63
CA LYS A 206 -2.20 13.20 11.73
C LYS A 206 -2.57 14.63 11.41
N GLN A 207 -2.87 14.92 10.14
CA GLN A 207 -3.39 16.21 9.71
C GLN A 207 -4.53 15.97 8.72
N ALA A 208 -5.62 16.70 8.90
CA ALA A 208 -6.73 16.77 7.95
C ALA A 208 -6.73 18.12 7.26
N SER A 209 -7.13 18.14 5.99
CA SER A 209 -7.47 19.34 5.23
C SER A 209 -8.47 19.00 4.15
N HIS A 210 -9.56 19.76 4.05
CA HIS A 210 -10.70 19.45 3.19
C HIS A 210 -11.21 18.01 3.41
N ALA A 211 -11.32 17.61 4.68
CA ALA A 211 -11.85 16.32 5.08
C ALA A 211 -13.39 16.34 5.16
N LEU A 212 -14.00 15.16 5.10
CA LEU A 212 -15.43 15.00 5.38
C LEU A 212 -15.71 15.34 6.85
N ILE A 213 -16.92 15.86 7.12
CA ILE A 213 -17.35 16.23 8.48
C ILE A 213 -17.20 15.04 9.43
N ASP A 214 -17.72 13.87 9.07
CA ASP A 214 -17.65 12.65 9.88
C ASP A 214 -16.20 12.25 10.22
N ASP A 215 -15.29 12.40 9.26
CA ASP A 215 -13.88 12.10 9.48
C ASP A 215 -13.22 13.14 10.41
N ALA A 216 -13.54 14.42 10.23
CA ALA A 216 -13.05 15.50 11.07
C ALA A 216 -13.50 15.31 12.53
N GLU A 217 -14.76 14.93 12.76
CA GLU A 217 -15.27 14.62 14.09
C GLU A 217 -14.55 13.44 14.74
N ILE A 218 -14.30 12.36 13.99
CA ILE A 218 -13.55 11.20 14.48
C ILE A 218 -12.14 11.64 14.89
N LEU A 219 -11.46 12.45 14.06
CA LEU A 219 -10.11 12.91 14.36
C LEU A 219 -10.06 13.81 15.61
N ALA A 220 -11.02 14.71 15.79
CA ALA A 220 -11.12 15.54 16.98
C ALA A 220 -11.31 14.71 18.25
N LYS A 221 -12.15 13.67 18.21
CA LYS A 221 -12.32 12.70 19.32
C LYS A 221 -11.01 11.97 19.64
N TYR A 222 -10.28 11.51 18.61
CA TYR A 222 -8.99 10.84 18.79
C TYR A 222 -7.85 11.78 19.24
N ALA A 223 -7.99 13.09 19.04
CA ALA A 223 -7.10 14.08 19.62
C ALA A 223 -7.40 14.35 21.11
N GLY A 224 -8.51 13.82 21.64
CA GLY A 224 -8.91 13.96 23.03
C GLY A 224 -9.82 15.16 23.30
N TYR A 225 -10.33 15.83 22.26
CA TYR A 225 -11.26 16.94 22.44
C TYR A 225 -12.67 16.42 22.71
N ALA A 226 -13.27 16.90 23.81
CA ALA A 226 -14.65 16.57 24.16
C ALA A 226 -15.62 17.23 23.15
N PRO A 227 -16.65 16.50 22.69
CA PRO A 227 -17.67 17.06 21.79
C PRO A 227 -18.26 18.36 22.34
N HIS A 228 -18.62 19.28 21.43
CA HIS A 228 -19.23 20.59 21.74
C HIS A 228 -18.33 21.57 22.53
N THR A 229 -17.04 21.28 22.72
CA THR A 229 -16.09 22.28 23.23
C THR A 229 -15.57 23.18 22.12
N ASN A 230 -15.14 24.41 22.45
CA ASN A 230 -14.55 25.34 21.48
C ASN A 230 -13.33 24.71 20.75
N GLN A 231 -12.55 23.90 21.46
CA GLN A 231 -11.40 23.19 20.88
C GLN A 231 -11.83 22.13 19.87
N TYR A 232 -12.89 21.37 20.17
CA TYR A 232 -13.46 20.40 19.25
C TYR A 232 -13.99 21.08 17.98
N ILE A 233 -14.78 22.14 18.14
CA ILE A 233 -15.36 22.88 17.00
C ILE A 233 -14.26 23.46 16.12
N ALA A 234 -13.27 24.15 16.73
CA ALA A 234 -12.16 24.74 15.98
C ALA A 234 -11.34 23.69 15.23
N GLU A 235 -11.11 22.51 15.80
CA GLU A 235 -10.38 21.43 15.13
C GLU A 235 -11.17 20.84 13.96
N VAL A 236 -12.48 20.68 14.11
CA VAL A 236 -13.38 20.21 13.03
C VAL A 236 -13.42 21.23 11.89
N GLU A 237 -13.62 22.51 12.20
CA GLU A 237 -13.63 23.59 11.20
C GLU A 237 -12.29 23.68 10.44
N ARG A 238 -11.17 23.57 11.16
CA ARG A 238 -9.82 23.55 10.57
C ARG A 238 -9.60 22.37 9.63
N ALA A 239 -10.16 21.21 9.95
CA ALA A 239 -10.00 19.99 9.16
C ALA A 239 -10.83 20.00 7.87
N ILE A 240 -12.00 20.67 7.89
CA ILE A 240 -12.90 20.80 6.73
C ILE A 240 -12.45 21.93 5.80
N SER A 241 -11.73 22.92 6.33
CA SER A 241 -11.12 24.02 5.57
C SER A 241 -9.84 23.60 4.82
#